data_AF-A0AAV4EVJ3-F1
#
_entry.id   AF-A0AAV4EVJ3-F1
#
_cell.length_a   1.000
_cell.length_b   1.000
_cell.length_c   1.000
_cell.angle_alpha   90.00
_cell.angle_beta   90.00
_cell.angle_gamma   90.00
#
_symmetry.space_group_name_H-M   'P 1'
#
loop_
_entity.id
_entity.type
_entity.pdbx_description
1 polymer ?
#
loop_
_entity_poly.entity_id
_entity_poly.type
_entity_poly.pdbx_seq_one_letter_code
_entity_poly.pdbx_strand_id
1 'polypeptide(L)'
;MNGVFLLASLALLVNISFAAIEGCGSTGRACVDGQSSCVDGQCVCNDPNDWGNPAFACYKPDTYVAEIFNDPQLRNFNNESVQFPYPCRYLATHFMSELQDGESNVIGNCEFMVSIGPVLHQLRVELY
;
A
#
# COMPACT_ATOMS: atom_id res chain seq x y z
N MET A 1 -51.32 -29.00 10.41
CA MET A 1 -50.89 -27.58 10.42
C MET A 1 -49.90 -27.42 11.58
N ASN A 2 -48.64 -27.78 11.35
CA ASN A 2 -47.54 -26.86 10.93
C ASN A 2 -46.89 -26.15 12.12
N GLY A 3 -46.57 -26.87 13.19
CA GLY A 3 -46.01 -26.30 14.43
C GLY A 3 -44.60 -26.76 14.81
N VAL A 4 -43.92 -27.55 13.96
CA VAL A 4 -42.60 -28.16 14.30
C VAL A 4 -41.48 -27.71 13.36
N PHE A 5 -41.78 -26.95 12.30
CA PHE A 5 -40.79 -26.54 11.30
C PHE A 5 -39.99 -25.28 11.64
N LEU A 6 -40.21 -24.65 12.80
CA LEU A 6 -39.62 -23.36 13.16
C LEU A 6 -38.42 -23.40 14.12
N LEU A 7 -37.95 -24.58 14.53
CA LEU A 7 -36.78 -24.72 15.41
C LEU A 7 -35.51 -25.19 14.68
N ALA A 8 -35.61 -25.64 13.43
CA ALA A 8 -34.46 -26.11 12.67
C ALA A 8 -33.69 -24.96 11.96
N SER A 9 -34.27 -23.77 11.87
CA SER A 9 -33.67 -22.61 11.16
C SER A 9 -32.80 -21.70 12.04
N LEU A 10 -32.72 -21.93 13.36
CA LEU A 10 -31.91 -21.11 14.27
C LEU A 10 -30.52 -21.68 14.59
N ALA A 11 -30.18 -22.87 14.08
CA ALA A 11 -28.88 -23.51 14.33
C ALA A 11 -27.88 -23.36 13.17
N LEU A 12 -28.25 -22.70 12.08
CA LEU A 12 -27.43 -22.58 10.86
C LEU A 12 -26.74 -21.23 10.68
N LEU A 13 -26.72 -20.38 11.71
CA LEU A 13 -26.08 -19.08 11.70
C LEU A 13 -25.21 -19.00 12.95
N VAL A 14 -23.92 -19.32 12.84
CA VAL A 14 -22.74 -18.58 13.34
C VAL A 14 -21.54 -19.54 13.19
N ASN A 15 -21.08 -19.74 11.97
CA ASN A 15 -19.70 -20.17 11.72
C ASN A 15 -19.08 -19.18 10.73
N ILE A 16 -19.24 -17.89 11.04
CA ILE A 16 -18.42 -16.85 10.45
C ILE A 16 -17.11 -16.94 11.22
N SER A 17 -16.23 -17.84 10.79
CA SER A 17 -14.83 -17.80 11.18
C SER A 17 -14.28 -16.48 10.64
N PHE A 18 -14.30 -15.45 11.48
CA PHE A 18 -13.38 -14.33 11.31
C PHE A 18 -11.99 -14.96 11.36
N ALA A 19 -11.40 -15.22 10.19
CA ALA A 19 -9.97 -15.38 10.11
C ALA A 19 -9.41 -14.05 10.61
N ALA A 20 -9.15 -13.99 11.92
CA ALA A 20 -8.38 -12.92 12.49
C ALA A 20 -7.11 -12.87 11.66
N ILE A 21 -6.84 -11.73 11.04
CA ILE A 21 -5.56 -11.49 10.41
C ILE A 21 -4.57 -11.53 11.58
N GLU A 22 -3.95 -12.70 11.80
CA GLU A 22 -3.00 -12.88 12.88
C GLU A 22 -1.87 -11.90 12.62
N GLY A 23 -1.79 -10.87 13.47
CA GLY A 23 -0.72 -9.89 13.40
C GLY A 23 0.62 -10.61 13.45
N CYS A 24 1.54 -10.24 12.56
CA CYS A 24 2.85 -10.84 12.51
C CYS A 24 3.77 -10.18 13.55
N GLY A 25 4.22 -10.98 14.51
CA GLY A 25 5.16 -10.54 15.55
C GLY A 25 4.55 -9.67 16.65
N SER A 26 5.42 -9.16 17.52
CA SER A 26 5.06 -8.37 18.70
C SER A 26 4.44 -7.01 18.39
N THR A 27 4.52 -6.55 17.13
CA THR A 27 3.94 -5.27 16.70
C THR A 27 2.47 -5.38 16.32
N GLY A 28 1.95 -6.60 16.14
CA GLY A 28 0.55 -6.85 15.75
C GLY A 28 0.19 -6.37 14.35
N ARG A 29 1.16 -6.00 13.51
CA ARG A 29 0.90 -5.56 12.13
C ARG A 29 0.67 -6.76 11.23
N ALA A 30 -0.38 -6.67 10.42
CA ALA A 30 -0.63 -7.63 9.36
C ALA A 30 0.40 -7.47 8.24
N CYS A 31 0.88 -8.58 7.71
CA CYS A 31 1.64 -8.56 6.46
C CYS A 31 0.71 -8.24 5.30
N VAL A 32 1.27 -7.63 4.26
CA VAL A 32 0.53 -7.32 3.03
C VAL A 32 0.17 -8.63 2.33
N ASP A 33 -1.13 -8.85 2.16
CA ASP A 33 -1.67 -10.05 1.53
C ASP A 33 -1.10 -10.24 0.11
N GLY A 34 -0.70 -11.46 -0.20
CA GLY A 34 -0.09 -11.85 -1.48
C GLY A 34 1.30 -11.29 -1.79
N GLN A 35 1.81 -10.29 -1.05
CA GLN A 35 3.10 -9.64 -1.32
C GLN A 35 4.18 -9.95 -0.28
N SER A 36 3.76 -10.31 0.93
CA SER A 36 4.67 -10.56 2.05
C SER A 36 4.14 -11.68 2.94
N SER A 37 5.02 -12.30 3.69
CA SER A 37 4.68 -13.41 4.58
C SER A 37 5.34 -13.25 5.94
N CYS A 38 4.68 -13.81 6.96
CA CYS A 38 5.19 -13.77 8.32
C CYS A 38 6.25 -14.86 8.49
N VAL A 39 7.51 -14.46 8.60
CA VAL A 39 8.66 -15.35 8.81
C VAL A 39 9.31 -14.93 10.13
N ASP A 40 9.42 -15.87 11.08
CA ASP A 40 10.00 -15.63 12.42
C ASP A 40 9.41 -14.43 13.17
N GLY A 41 8.11 -14.18 12.98
CA GLY A 41 7.42 -13.04 13.61
C GLY A 41 7.77 -11.69 13.01
N GLN A 42 8.30 -11.65 11.79
CA GLN A 42 8.48 -10.43 11.01
C GLN A 42 7.86 -10.60 9.63
N CYS A 43 7.22 -9.55 9.12
CA CYS A 43 6.79 -9.57 7.72
C CYS A 43 8.04 -9.46 6.84
N VAL A 44 8.13 -10.33 5.84
CA VAL A 44 9.20 -10.36 4.84
C VAL A 44 8.56 -10.33 3.46
N CYS A 45 9.12 -9.56 2.53
CA CYS A 45 8.60 -9.50 1.17
C CYS A 45 8.84 -10.83 0.43
N ASN A 46 7.86 -11.24 -0.37
CA ASN A 46 7.91 -12.47 -1.15
C ASN A 46 8.50 -12.20 -2.53
N ASP A 47 9.30 -13.13 -3.06
CA ASP A 47 9.73 -13.11 -4.46
C ASP A 47 8.53 -12.98 -5.41
N PRO A 48 8.63 -12.18 -6.49
CA PRO A 48 9.83 -11.49 -6.99
C PRO A 48 10.07 -10.09 -6.38
N ASN A 49 9.33 -9.71 -5.35
CA ASN A 49 9.42 -8.39 -4.73
C ASN A 49 10.32 -8.50 -3.50
N ASP A 50 11.56 -8.04 -3.58
CA ASP A 50 12.57 -8.27 -2.54
C ASP A 50 12.86 -7.05 -1.64
N TRP A 51 12.24 -5.89 -1.93
CA TRP A 51 12.45 -4.67 -1.15
C TRP A 51 11.17 -3.85 -0.95
N GLY A 52 11.17 -2.97 0.06
CA GLY A 52 10.00 -2.17 0.46
C GLY A 52 9.70 -2.27 1.96
N ASN A 53 8.45 -2.03 2.33
CA ASN A 53 7.95 -2.21 3.68
C ASN A 53 6.92 -3.36 3.69
N PRO A 54 7.25 -4.56 4.19
CA PRO A 54 6.38 -5.74 4.12
C PRO A 54 5.11 -5.67 5.00
N ALA A 55 4.92 -4.60 5.77
CA ALA A 55 3.64 -4.29 6.41
C ALA A 55 2.78 -3.31 5.59
N PHE A 56 3.25 -2.87 4.42
CA PHE A 56 2.59 -1.87 3.58
C PHE A 56 2.64 -2.17 2.08
N ALA A 57 3.83 -2.39 1.52
CA ALA A 57 4.05 -2.71 0.11
C ALA A 57 5.44 -3.33 -0.12
N CYS A 58 5.51 -4.28 -1.05
CA CYS A 58 6.77 -4.85 -1.55
C CYS A 58 6.89 -4.61 -3.05
N TYR A 59 8.10 -4.31 -3.52
CA TYR A 59 8.39 -3.89 -4.88
C TYR A 59 9.46 -4.78 -5.52
N LYS A 60 9.45 -4.84 -6.85
CA LYS A 60 10.54 -5.47 -7.61
C LYS A 60 11.80 -4.60 -7.56
N PRO A 61 13.01 -5.17 -7.59
CA PRO A 61 14.27 -4.43 -7.47
C PRO A 61 14.44 -3.23 -8.43
N ASP A 62 13.77 -3.27 -9.58
CA ASP A 62 13.84 -2.29 -10.67
C ASP A 62 12.72 -1.23 -10.65
N THR A 63 11.86 -1.25 -9.63
CA THR A 63 10.76 -0.27 -9.51
C THR A 63 11.27 1.05 -8.93
N TYR A 64 10.78 2.19 -9.41
CA TYR A 64 11.06 3.50 -8.78
C TYR A 64 9.86 3.94 -7.94
N VAL A 65 10.07 4.14 -6.64
CA VAL A 65 8.99 4.50 -5.70
C VAL A 65 9.37 5.68 -4.83
N ALA A 66 8.35 6.49 -4.50
CA ALA A 66 8.42 7.48 -3.43
C ALA A 66 7.41 7.09 -2.35
N GLU A 67 7.90 6.98 -1.11
CA GLU A 67 7.08 6.64 0.05
C GLU A 67 7.14 7.75 1.10
N ILE A 68 5.97 8.18 1.57
CA ILE A 68 5.84 9.11 2.69
C ILE A 68 5.27 8.32 3.86
N PHE A 69 6.11 8.06 4.87
CA PHE A 69 5.71 7.41 6.12
C PHE A 69 5.68 8.44 7.23
N ASN A 70 4.66 8.37 8.10
CA ASN A 70 4.64 8.99 9.42
C ASN A 70 5.44 10.30 9.50
N ASP A 71 4.85 11.35 8.95
CA ASP A 71 4.81 12.69 9.55
C ASP A 71 5.83 12.89 10.71
N PRO A 72 7.01 13.56 10.54
CA PRO A 72 7.38 14.51 9.49
C PRO A 72 8.61 14.12 8.64
N GLN A 73 8.91 12.83 8.43
CA GLN A 73 10.09 12.43 7.66
C GLN A 73 9.74 11.97 6.24
N LEU A 74 10.30 12.65 5.24
CA LEU A 74 10.21 12.28 3.83
C LEU A 74 11.50 11.57 3.40
N ARG A 75 11.38 10.45 2.70
CA ARG A 75 12.50 9.78 2.03
C ARG A 75 12.42 10.05 0.53
N ASN A 76 13.42 10.74 -0.03
CA ASN A 76 13.42 11.13 -1.45
C ASN A 76 13.91 9.98 -2.35
N PHE A 77 13.91 10.21 -3.67
CA PHE A 77 14.37 9.24 -4.67
C PHE A 77 15.85 8.87 -4.55
N ASN A 78 16.65 9.67 -3.85
CA ASN A 78 18.05 9.39 -3.55
C ASN A 78 18.24 8.65 -2.21
N ASN A 79 17.16 8.18 -1.60
CA ASN A 79 17.15 7.53 -0.29
C ASN A 79 17.58 8.45 0.88
N GLU A 80 17.52 9.77 0.72
CA GLU A 80 17.84 10.73 1.78
C GLU A 80 16.60 11.04 2.63
N SER A 81 16.80 11.18 3.94
CA SER A 81 15.74 11.58 4.89
C SER A 81 15.77 13.08 5.15
N VAL A 82 14.66 13.76 4.90
CA VAL A 82 14.50 15.19 5.19
C VAL A 82 13.33 15.41 6.14
N GLN A 83 13.50 16.33 7.09
CA GLN A 83 12.38 16.80 7.91
C GLN A 83 11.49 17.73 7.09
N PHE A 84 10.19 17.51 7.20
CA PHE A 84 9.18 18.18 6.42
C PHE A 84 8.31 19.06 7.33
N PRO A 85 8.28 20.39 7.14
CA PRO A 85 7.54 21.29 8.02
C PRO A 85 6.03 21.26 7.73
N TYR A 86 5.22 20.95 8.74
CA TYR A 86 3.75 21.03 8.69
C TYR A 86 3.24 22.40 9.17
N PRO A 87 2.06 22.88 8.74
CA PRO A 87 0.96 22.17 8.06
C PRO A 87 0.64 22.69 6.62
N CYS A 88 1.64 23.02 5.81
CA CYS A 88 1.39 23.52 4.45
C CYS A 88 1.04 22.39 3.46
N ARG A 89 0.40 22.75 2.33
CA ARG A 89 0.26 21.85 1.17
C ARG A 89 1.54 21.93 0.34
N TYR A 90 2.05 20.78 -0.08
CA TYR A 90 3.29 20.69 -0.85
C TYR A 90 3.14 19.78 -2.06
N LEU A 91 3.87 20.10 -3.12
CA LEU A 91 4.02 19.24 -4.28
C LEU A 91 5.12 18.21 -3.97
N ALA A 92 4.73 16.95 -3.78
CA ALA A 92 5.61 15.85 -3.40
C ALA A 92 6.40 15.30 -4.58
N THR A 93 5.71 15.16 -5.72
CA THR A 93 6.35 14.80 -6.98
C THR A 93 5.61 15.44 -8.14
N HIS A 94 6.38 15.72 -9.18
CA HIS A 94 5.93 16.26 -10.44
C HIS A 94 6.78 15.60 -11.52
N PHE A 95 6.12 14.85 -12.40
CA PHE A 95 6.81 14.22 -13.52
C PHE A 95 5.99 14.39 -14.79
N MET A 96 6.72 14.48 -15.90
CA MET A 96 6.16 14.56 -17.24
C MET A 96 6.66 13.34 -18.00
N SER A 97 5.74 12.64 -18.65
CA SER A 97 6.05 11.53 -19.54
C SER A 97 5.56 11.85 -20.95
N GLU A 98 6.32 11.42 -21.96
CA GLU A 98 5.90 11.54 -23.35
C GLU A 98 4.72 10.62 -23.61
N LEU A 99 3.65 11.15 -24.19
CA LEU A 99 2.57 10.35 -24.72
C LEU A 99 2.95 9.93 -26.14
N GLN A 100 3.09 8.62 -26.36
CA GLN A 100 3.42 8.06 -27.67
C GLN A 100 2.21 7.36 -28.28
N ASP A 101 2.09 7.43 -29.61
CA ASP A 101 1.14 6.60 -30.35
C ASP A 101 1.65 5.16 -30.52
N GLY A 102 0.87 4.30 -31.20
CA GLY A 102 1.24 2.90 -31.43
C GLY A 102 2.48 2.70 -32.31
N GLU A 103 3.03 3.77 -32.90
CA GLU A 103 4.24 3.77 -33.74
C GLU A 103 5.43 4.45 -33.04
N SER A 104 5.31 4.73 -31.73
CA SER A 104 6.33 5.44 -30.93
C SER A 104 6.55 6.91 -31.33
N ASN A 105 5.62 7.54 -32.06
CA ASN A 105 5.70 8.98 -32.30
C ASN A 105 5.20 9.72 -31.07
N VAL A 106 5.93 10.76 -30.65
CA VAL A 106 5.50 11.64 -29.55
C VAL A 106 4.33 12.50 -30.01
N ILE A 107 3.14 12.24 -29.45
CA ILE A 107 1.90 12.94 -29.76
C ILE A 107 1.49 13.96 -28.69
N GLY A 108 2.19 13.97 -27.56
CA GLY A 108 1.96 14.92 -26.48
C GLY A 108 2.77 14.59 -25.23
N ASN A 109 2.42 15.24 -24.12
CA ASN A 109 2.98 14.94 -22.81
C ASN A 109 1.85 14.70 -21.80
N CYS A 110 2.03 13.72 -20.94
CA CYS A 110 1.22 13.53 -19.74
C CYS A 110 1.94 14.16 -18.55
N GLU A 111 1.24 15.04 -17.83
CA GLU A 111 1.74 15.69 -16.63
C GLU A 111 1.06 15.11 -15.40
N PHE A 112 1.86 14.68 -14.44
CA PHE A 112 1.39 14.10 -13.19
C PHE A 112 1.94 14.89 -12.01
N MET A 113 1.03 15.38 -11.18
CA MET A 113 1.35 16.19 -10.00
C MET A 113 0.72 15.56 -8.77
N VAL A 114 1.52 15.31 -7.75
CA VAL A 114 1.06 14.70 -6.51
C VAL A 114 1.30 15.67 -5.37
N SER A 115 0.20 16.11 -4.75
CA SER A 115 0.24 17.07 -3.64
C SER A 115 -0.11 16.39 -2.31
N ILE A 116 0.64 16.72 -1.26
CA ILE A 116 0.37 16.32 0.12
C ILE A 116 -0.23 17.51 0.87
N GLY A 117 -1.32 17.28 1.61
CA GLY A 117 -1.93 18.24 2.52
C GLY A 117 -1.87 17.78 3.98
N PRO A 118 -2.38 18.61 4.92
CA PRO A 118 -2.22 18.44 6.37
C PRO A 118 -2.94 17.23 6.99
N VAL A 119 -3.66 16.44 6.19
CA VAL A 119 -4.31 15.20 6.62
C VAL A 119 -3.96 14.11 5.62
N LEU A 120 -2.73 13.60 5.71
CA LEU A 120 -2.32 12.44 4.94
C LEU A 120 -1.63 11.47 5.88
N HIS A 121 -2.33 10.40 6.23
CA HIS A 121 -1.74 9.28 6.96
C HIS A 121 -0.78 8.47 6.06
N GLN A 122 -0.95 8.50 4.72
CA GLN A 122 -0.03 7.87 3.77
C GLN A 122 -0.35 8.25 2.31
N LEU A 123 0.67 8.50 1.50
CA LEU A 123 0.54 8.70 0.04
C LEU A 123 1.57 7.85 -0.70
N ARG A 124 1.14 7.14 -1.75
CA ARG A 124 1.96 6.27 -2.60
C ARG A 124 1.95 6.79 -4.02
N VAL A 125 3.12 6.90 -4.66
CA VAL A 125 3.25 7.20 -6.09
C VAL A 125 4.16 6.16 -6.72
N GLU A 126 3.62 5.40 -7.65
CA GLU A 126 4.35 4.41 -8.44
C GLU A 126 4.54 4.95 -9.85
N LEU A 127 5.77 4.92 -10.34
CA LEU A 127 6.11 5.25 -11.71
C LEU A 127 6.42 3.93 -12.43
N TYR A 128 5.64 3.63 -13.46
CA TYR A 128 5.82 2.47 -14.34
C TYR A 128 6.55 2.87 -15.62
#